data_AF-A0A1I7W7B1-F1
#
_entry.id   AF-A0A1I7W7B1-F1
#
_cell.length_a   1.000
_cell.length_b   1.000
_cell.length_c   1.000
_cell.angle_alpha   90.00
_cell.angle_beta   90.00
_cell.angle_gamma   90.00
#
_symmetry.space_group_name_H-M   'P 1'
#
loop_
_entity.id
_entity.type
_entity.pdbx_description
1 polymer ?
#
loop_
_entity_poly.entity_id
_entity_poly.type
_entity_poly.pdbx_seq_one_letter_code
_entity_poly.pdbx_strand_id
1 'polypeptide(L)'
;MLFLDDFLEMLDELPVELRERCTEMKHLDLQVETGLERNRKAIIEFFEGGSELTEEQKMMRYQQLQQVSFNNCLLDFFFYLIN
;
A
#
# COMPACT_ATOMS: atom_id res chain seq x y z
N MET A 1 -42.34 -15.40 -4.30
CA MET A 1 -42.92 -14.54 -3.25
C MET A 1 -42.00 -13.34 -3.21
N LEU A 2 -42.39 -12.19 -3.79
CA LEU A 2 -41.44 -11.14 -4.22
C LEU A 2 -40.29 -10.86 -3.24
N PHE A 3 -40.60 -10.65 -1.96
CA PHE A 3 -39.60 -10.37 -0.93
C PHE A 3 -38.52 -11.46 -0.83
N LEU A 4 -38.89 -12.74 -0.85
CA LEU A 4 -37.94 -13.85 -0.77
C LEU A 4 -37.10 -13.95 -2.06
N ASP A 5 -37.71 -13.67 -3.20
CA ASP A 5 -37.04 -13.72 -4.50
C ASP A 5 -35.97 -12.61 -4.57
N ASP A 6 -36.25 -11.41 -4.06
CA ASP A 6 -35.30 -10.30 -3.96
C ASP A 6 -34.12 -10.60 -3.00
N PHE A 7 -34.35 -11.30 -1.87
CA PHE A 7 -33.24 -11.73 -0.99
C PHE A 7 -32.36 -12.79 -1.64
N LEU A 8 -32.95 -13.70 -2.41
CA LEU A 8 -32.20 -14.74 -3.11
C LEU A 8 -31.32 -14.12 -4.19
N GLU A 9 -31.81 -13.12 -4.92
CA GLU A 9 -31.01 -12.37 -5.90
C GLU A 9 -29.81 -11.67 -5.23
N MET A 10 -30.02 -10.97 -4.11
CA MET A 10 -28.90 -10.37 -3.36
C MET A 10 -27.90 -11.41 -2.83
N LEU A 11 -28.37 -12.58 -2.41
CA LEU A 11 -27.50 -13.68 -1.96
C LEU A 11 -26.70 -14.31 -3.09
N ASP A 12 -27.22 -14.31 -4.31
CA ASP A 12 -26.53 -14.80 -5.50
C ASP A 12 -25.42 -13.83 -5.95
N GLU A 13 -25.61 -12.53 -5.75
CA GLU A 13 -24.62 -11.49 -6.08
C GLU A 13 -23.49 -11.37 -5.04
N LEU A 14 -23.81 -11.53 -3.76
CA LEU A 14 -22.88 -11.35 -2.64
C LEU A 14 -21.53 -12.09 -2.78
N PRO A 15 -21.46 -13.36 -3.25
CA PRO A 15 -20.19 -14.07 -3.45
C PRO A 15 -19.28 -13.41 -4.49
N VAL A 16 -19.86 -12.77 -5.52
CA VAL A 16 -19.11 -12.05 -6.54
C VAL A 16 -18.56 -10.76 -5.95
N GLU A 17 -19.40 -9.97 -5.28
CA GLU A 17 -18.98 -8.73 -4.63
C GLU A 17 -17.85 -8.96 -3.61
N LEU A 18 -17.99 -9.98 -2.75
CA LEU A 18 -16.97 -10.32 -1.77
C LEU A 18 -15.65 -10.74 -2.45
N ARG A 19 -15.72 -11.49 -3.55
CA ARG A 19 -14.53 -11.88 -4.32
C ARG A 19 -13.84 -10.65 -4.92
N GLU A 20 -14.60 -9.72 -5.47
CA GLU A 20 -14.06 -8.48 -6.03
C GLU A 20 -13.37 -7.65 -4.93
N ARG A 21 -14.03 -7.47 -3.77
CA ARG A 21 -13.44 -6.78 -2.62
C ARG A 21 -12.18 -7.46 -2.09
N CYS A 22 -12.18 -8.79 -1.98
CA CYS A 22 -10.98 -9.53 -1.59
C CYS A 22 -9.84 -9.40 -2.62
N THR A 23 -10.18 -9.31 -3.91
CA THR A 23 -9.19 -9.13 -4.99
C THR A 23 -8.60 -7.73 -4.95
N GLU A 24 -9.45 -6.71 -4.75
CA GLU A 24 -9.02 -5.32 -4.54
C GLU A 24 -8.10 -5.18 -3.33
N MET A 25 -8.47 -5.80 -2.20
CA MET A 25 -7.65 -5.80 -0.99
C MET A 25 -6.27 -6.44 -1.24
N LYS A 26 -6.22 -7.62 -1.88
CA LYS A 26 -4.95 -8.25 -2.25
C LYS A 26 -4.10 -7.40 -3.19
N HIS A 27 -4.75 -6.65 -4.09
CA HIS A 27 -4.04 -5.75 -4.99
C HIS A 27 -3.40 -4.58 -4.22
N LEU A 28 -4.13 -4.01 -3.26
CA LEU A 28 -3.61 -2.98 -2.36
C LEU A 28 -2.44 -3.52 -1.52
N ASP A 29 -2.57 -4.71 -0.96
CA ASP A 29 -1.49 -5.37 -0.19
C ASP A 29 -0.22 -5.51 -1.04
N LEU A 30 -0.36 -5.95 -2.29
CA LEU A 30 0.76 -6.08 -3.23
C LEU A 30 1.41 -4.73 -3.56
N GLN A 31 0.60 -3.67 -3.72
CA GLN A 31 1.12 -2.33 -3.96
C GLN A 31 1.92 -1.81 -2.77
N VAL A 32 1.45 -2.04 -1.55
CA VAL A 32 2.15 -1.69 -0.30
C VAL A 32 3.46 -2.45 -0.20
N GLU A 33 3.45 -3.78 -0.39
CA GLU A 33 4.66 -4.60 -0.35
C GLU A 33 5.70 -4.13 -1.39
N THR A 34 5.26 -3.86 -2.61
CA THR A 34 6.12 -3.33 -3.68
C THR A 34 6.69 -1.95 -3.31
N GLY A 35 5.88 -1.08 -2.70
CA GLY A 35 6.31 0.23 -2.22
C GLY A 35 7.35 0.14 -1.12
N LEU A 36 7.16 -0.77 -0.16
CA LEU A 36 8.08 -1.04 0.93
C LEU A 36 9.43 -1.53 0.40
N GLU A 37 9.44 -2.46 -0.55
CA GLU A 37 10.68 -3.01 -1.10
C GLU A 37 11.46 -1.96 -1.92
N ARG A 38 10.76 -1.12 -2.69
CA ARG A 38 11.39 0.03 -3.37
C ARG A 38 12.01 1.01 -2.36
N ASN A 39 11.31 1.30 -1.27
CA ASN A 39 11.81 2.20 -0.23
C ASN A 39 13.05 1.61 0.46
N ARG A 40 13.00 0.33 0.84
CA ARG A 40 14.15 -0.40 1.40
C ARG A 40 15.36 -0.32 0.48
N LYS A 41 15.18 -0.60 -0.81
CA LYS A 41 16.25 -0.53 -1.80
C LYS A 41 16.85 0.87 -1.90
N ALA A 42 16.00 1.91 -1.97
CA ALA A 42 16.45 3.29 -2.05
C ALA A 42 17.23 3.74 -0.79
N ILE A 43 16.85 3.24 0.40
CA ILE A 43 17.59 3.46 1.64
C ILE A 43 18.97 2.79 1.59
N ILE A 44 19.03 1.52 1.17
CA ILE A 44 20.30 0.79 1.04
C ILE A 44 21.24 1.50 0.07
N GLU A 45 20.75 1.85 -1.13
CA GLU A 45 21.54 2.57 -2.14
C GLU A 45 22.05 3.93 -1.63
N PHE A 46 21.25 4.63 -0.83
CA PHE A 46 21.65 5.89 -0.22
C PHE A 46 22.79 5.73 0.79
N PHE A 47 22.77 4.68 1.61
CA PHE A 47 23.82 4.41 2.59
C PHE A 47 25.09 3.81 1.94
N GLU A 48 24.94 2.97 0.92
CA GLU A 48 26.08 2.38 0.19
C GLU A 48 26.78 3.40 -0.72
N GLY A 49 26.04 4.28 -1.39
CA GLY A 49 26.58 5.36 -2.24
C GLY A 49 26.87 6.67 -1.50
N GLY A 50 26.63 6.71 -0.19
CA GLY A 50 26.68 7.93 0.62
C GLY A 50 28.07 8.57 0.69
N SER A 51 29.15 7.80 0.57
CA SER A 51 30.51 8.34 0.62
C SER A 51 30.87 9.19 -0.61
N GLU A 52 30.17 9.03 -1.73
CA GLU A 52 30.46 9.72 -3.00
C GLU A 52 29.62 10.98 -3.22
N LEU A 53 28.59 11.20 -2.38
CA LEU A 53 27.64 12.31 -2.50
C LEU A 53 28.09 13.52 -1.69
N THR A 54 27.84 14.72 -2.20
CA THR A 54 28.03 15.96 -1.43
C THR A 54 26.96 16.09 -0.34
N GLU A 55 27.24 16.84 0.72
CA GLU A 55 26.30 17.04 1.83
C GLU A 55 24.94 17.59 1.38
N GLU A 56 24.93 18.45 0.36
CA GLU A 56 23.70 19.02 -0.21
C GLU A 56 22.87 17.97 -0.96
N GLN A 57 23.53 17.08 -1.71
CA GLN A 57 22.88 15.96 -2.39
C GLN A 57 22.34 14.92 -1.40
N LYS A 58 23.10 14.66 -0.33
CA LYS A 58 22.64 13.79 0.76
C LYS A 58 21.38 14.36 1.42
N MET A 59 21.37 15.65 1.70
CA MET A 59 20.23 16.31 2.36
C MET A 59 18.97 16.28 1.48
N MET A 60 19.10 16.54 0.18
CA MET A 60 17.96 16.42 -0.76
C MET A 60 17.45 14.99 -0.88
N ARG A 61 18.35 14.00 -1.03
CA ARG A 61 17.96 12.58 -1.10
C ARG A 61 17.29 12.11 0.19
N TYR A 62 17.78 12.56 1.34
CA TYR A 62 17.19 12.25 2.64
C TYR A 62 15.76 12.81 2.77
N GLN A 63 15.52 14.05 2.33
CA GLN A 63 14.17 14.63 2.31
C GLN A 63 13.21 13.85 1.39
N GLN A 64 13.69 13.41 0.23
CA GLN A 64 12.90 12.58 -0.69
C GLN A 64 12.54 11.23 -0.06
N LEU A 65 13.49 10.56 0.60
CA LEU A 65 13.26 9.30 1.31
C LEU A 65 12.24 9.47 2.45
N GLN A 66 12.32 10.57 3.21
CA GLN A 66 11.35 10.87 4.28
C GLN A 66 9.93 11.06 3.74
N GLN A 67 9.76 11.80 2.64
CA GLN A 67 8.45 12.04 2.05
C GLN A 67 7.79 10.73 1.56
N VAL A 68 8.58 9.85 0.94
CA VAL A 68 8.09 8.55 0.46
C VAL A 68 7.77 7.61 1.63
N SER A 69 8.61 7.55 2.66
CA SER A 69 8.33 6.74 3.86
C SER A 69 7.09 7.21 4.60
N PHE A 70 6.89 8.52 4.76
CA PHE A 70 5.71 9.04 5.46
C PHE A 70 4.40 8.68 4.76
N ASN A 71 4.34 8.82 3.42
CA ASN A 71 3.16 8.45 2.65
C ASN A 71 2.84 6.95 2.74
N ASN A 72 3.87 6.09 2.76
CA ASN A 72 3.67 4.65 2.93
C ASN A 72 3.29 4.27 4.38
N CYS A 73 3.86 4.91 5.41
CA CYS A 73 3.47 4.67 6.81
C CYS A 73 2.04 5.13 7.14
N LEU A 74 1.52 6.16 6.45
CA LEU A 74 0.11 6.55 6.60
C LEU A 74 -0.84 5.44 6.10
N LEU A 75 -0.46 4.69 5.06
CA LEU A 75 -1.23 3.54 4.59
C LEU A 75 -1.23 2.40 5.62
N ASP A 76 -0.09 2.12 6.27
CA ASP A 76 -0.01 1.14 7.36
C ASP A 76 -0.91 1.52 8.55
N PHE A 77 -0.95 2.80 8.93
CA PHE A 77 -1.78 3.28 10.02
C PHE A 77 -3.28 3.21 9.70
N PHE A 78 -3.67 3.47 8.46
CA PHE A 78 -5.06 3.27 8.00
C PHE A 78 -5.45 1.78 8.01
N PHE A 79 -4.56 0.88 7.62
CA PHE A 79 -4.83 -0.56 7.62
C PHE A 79 -5.00 -1.13 9.03
N TYR A 80 -4.21 -0.64 10.01
CA TYR A 80 -4.33 -1.02 11.42
C TYR A 80 -5.58 -0.44 12.11
N LEU A 81 -6.19 0.60 11.54
CA LEU A 81 -7.44 1.19 12.05
C LEU A 81 -8.69 0.50 11.50
N ILE A 82 -8.55 -0.23 10.39
CA ILE A 82 -9.65 -0.91 9.68
C ILE A 82 -9.76 -2.41 10.09
N ASN A 83 -8.70 -3.00 10.68
CA ASN A 83 -8.70 -4.33 11.31
C ASN A 83 -8.74 -4.24 12.83
#